data_AF-A0A7V4GW61-F1
#
_entry.id   AF-A0A7V4GW61-F1
#
_cell.length_a   1.000
_cell.length_b   1.000
_cell.length_c   1.000
_cell.angle_alpha   90.00
_cell.angle_beta   90.00
_cell.angle_gamma   90.00
#
_symmetry.space_group_name_H-M   'P 1'
#
loop_
_entity.id
_entity.type
_entity.pdbx_description
1 polymer ?
#
loop_
_entity_poly.entity_id
_entity_poly.type
_entity_poly.pdbx_seq_one_letter_code
_entity_poly.pdbx_strand_id
1 'polypeptide(L)'
;MDEAKLNDDPRQEHATKPEGPVMNPDDTADPVSTESGTDSVSPAAGNEELTAVIAEDHADGMEEIITDEVLLTEQEGILPEHADEFEGVHEDLAKAAEAADYSRLDRAELLQALKNLIANTPIHQIGDEADLIKINFYKKYKIENERRRKKFIEEGGRMEDFHPEEDPLEAEFKEVFHQYRELRADYNRKQEEEKQENLKAKYQIIEEIKELVNRSESINATFQEFRELQKRWRSIGPVPQQNVKDLWETYNHHVEVFYDYIKLNKELRDLDFKKNLETKISLCERAEELLLEPDVPKAFRILQELHEEWRDTGPVPHEMREEIWNRFKEITSKINKRHHEYYESLKSQQVKNLEQKTALCEKAEEIAASGISTMKEWEKRYREILELQQVWKTIGFAPRKENQKIYQRFRAACDDFFRRRREFFQKMKEEQHNNLQL
;
A
#
# COMPACT_ATOMS: atom_id res chain seq x y z
N MET A 1 -63.76 39.06 -20.40
CA MET A 1 -63.33 40.32 -21.02
C MET A 1 -63.65 41.40 -20.02
N ASP A 2 -62.67 41.85 -19.26
CA ASP A 2 -62.74 43.11 -18.53
C ASP A 2 -61.31 43.67 -18.51
N GLU A 3 -61.17 44.81 -19.18
CA GLU A 3 -59.93 45.51 -19.46
C GLU A 3 -59.67 46.62 -18.44
N ALA A 4 -58.38 46.74 -18.07
CA ALA A 4 -57.55 47.95 -18.03
C ALA A 4 -57.98 49.21 -17.24
N LYS A 5 -57.05 49.68 -16.38
CA LYS A 5 -56.30 50.97 -16.43
C LYS A 5 -55.50 51.12 -15.11
N LEU A 6 -54.16 51.19 -15.05
CA LEU A 6 -53.16 52.15 -15.55
C LEU A 6 -53.03 53.45 -14.70
N ASN A 7 -51.76 53.81 -14.43
CA ASN A 7 -51.17 55.10 -14.00
C ASN A 7 -51.08 55.43 -12.49
N ASP A 8 -50.06 56.12 -11.95
CA ASP A 8 -48.69 56.52 -12.35
C ASP A 8 -48.01 57.20 -11.12
N ASP A 9 -46.67 57.31 -11.15
CA ASP A 9 -45.60 58.03 -10.38
C ASP A 9 -45.99 59.23 -9.43
N PRO A 10 -45.17 59.67 -8.42
CA PRO A 10 -43.87 60.36 -8.62
C PRO A 10 -42.74 60.21 -7.56
N ARG A 11 -41.50 60.03 -8.06
CA ARG A 11 -40.24 60.82 -7.88
C ARG A 11 -39.56 61.14 -6.50
N GLN A 12 -38.23 60.89 -6.53
CA GLN A 12 -37.06 61.75 -6.21
C GLN A 12 -36.27 61.69 -4.86
N GLU A 13 -34.98 61.32 -5.03
CA GLU A 13 -33.69 61.84 -4.49
C GLU A 13 -33.54 62.41 -3.07
N HIS A 14 -32.49 61.98 -2.33
CA HIS A 14 -31.42 62.86 -1.79
C HIS A 14 -30.30 62.06 -1.06
N ALA A 15 -29.06 62.54 -1.21
CA ALA A 15 -27.82 62.05 -0.62
C ALA A 15 -27.54 62.61 0.79
N THR A 16 -26.70 61.95 1.61
CA THR A 16 -25.72 62.54 2.57
C THR A 16 -24.94 61.48 3.39
N LYS A 17 -23.61 61.66 3.51
CA LYS A 17 -22.72 61.21 4.62
C LYS A 17 -22.46 62.44 5.55
N PRO A 18 -21.68 62.47 6.67
CA PRO A 18 -20.79 61.48 7.35
C PRO A 18 -20.84 61.50 8.93
N GLU A 19 -19.81 60.91 9.58
CA GLU A 19 -19.26 61.10 10.98
C GLU A 19 -19.47 59.98 12.05
N GLY A 20 -18.34 59.45 12.57
CA GLY A 20 -18.19 58.63 13.81
C GLY A 20 -17.87 59.51 15.03
N PRO A 21 -17.04 59.14 16.04
CA PRO A 21 -16.44 57.85 16.47
C PRO A 21 -16.58 57.57 18.01
N VAL A 22 -16.30 56.37 18.56
CA VAL A 22 -15.73 56.16 19.93
C VAL A 22 -15.00 54.79 19.99
N MET A 23 -13.94 54.76 20.81
CA MET A 23 -12.76 53.88 20.89
C MET A 23 -12.89 52.55 21.66
N ASN A 24 -11.92 51.66 21.34
CA ASN A 24 -11.37 50.41 21.94
C ASN A 24 -11.05 50.49 23.48
N PRO A 25 -10.49 49.48 24.22
CA PRO A 25 -9.76 48.23 23.82
C PRO A 25 -9.87 46.96 24.72
N ASP A 26 -9.36 45.81 24.23
CA ASP A 26 -8.57 44.73 24.89
C ASP A 26 -8.66 43.48 23.98
N ASP A 27 -7.73 43.21 23.07
CA ASP A 27 -6.36 42.65 23.21
C ASP A 27 -6.32 41.17 23.62
N THR A 28 -6.08 40.28 22.64
CA THR A 28 -5.07 39.20 22.68
C THR A 28 -5.10 38.35 21.40
N ALA A 29 -3.91 38.10 20.88
CA ALA A 29 -3.58 37.34 19.68
C ALA A 29 -3.81 35.82 19.84
N ASP A 30 -4.19 35.13 18.76
CA ASP A 30 -3.26 34.28 17.99
C ASP A 30 -3.96 33.55 16.81
N PRO A 31 -3.18 33.10 15.79
CA PRO A 31 -3.67 32.48 14.56
C PRO A 31 -3.59 30.93 14.57
N VAL A 32 -4.41 30.33 13.70
CA VAL A 32 -4.15 29.08 12.95
C VAL A 32 -3.69 27.84 13.75
N SER A 33 -4.58 26.86 13.88
CA SER A 33 -4.19 25.46 14.10
C SER A 33 -4.76 24.60 12.96
N THR A 34 -3.84 24.16 12.11
CA THR A 34 -3.98 23.03 11.20
C THR A 34 -3.85 21.73 11.99
N GLU A 35 -4.88 20.89 11.94
CA GLU A 35 -4.84 19.53 12.50
C GLU A 35 -4.84 18.55 11.33
N SER A 36 -3.65 18.00 11.08
CA SER A 36 -3.37 16.93 10.14
C SER A 36 -3.80 15.58 10.72
N GLY A 37 -4.83 14.96 10.11
CA GLY A 37 -5.13 13.54 10.27
C GLY A 37 -4.48 12.75 9.14
N THR A 38 -3.42 12.00 9.44
CA THR A 38 -2.76 11.07 8.53
C THR A 38 -3.39 9.68 8.67
N ASP A 39 -4.31 9.33 7.77
CA ASP A 39 -4.78 7.94 7.62
C ASP A 39 -3.94 7.24 6.54
N SER A 40 -2.99 6.42 7.00
CA SER A 40 -2.28 5.43 6.18
C SER A 40 -3.16 4.19 6.00
N VAL A 41 -3.80 4.07 4.84
CA VAL A 41 -4.50 2.83 4.43
C VAL A 41 -3.54 2.01 3.55
N SER A 42 -3.06 0.89 4.08
CA SER A 42 -2.37 -0.13 3.29
C SER A 42 -3.34 -0.83 2.32
N PRO A 43 -2.91 -1.16 1.09
CA PRO A 43 -3.78 -1.72 0.07
C PRO A 43 -4.05 -3.20 0.33
N ALA A 44 -5.33 -3.56 0.40
CA ALA A 44 -5.77 -4.94 0.39
C ALA A 44 -5.44 -5.58 -0.98
N ALA A 45 -4.41 -6.42 -0.99
CA ALA A 45 -4.18 -7.38 -2.06
C ALA A 45 -5.34 -8.38 -2.04
N GLY A 46 -6.25 -8.28 -3.02
CA GLY A 46 -7.40 -9.19 -3.10
C GLY A 46 -8.37 -9.00 -4.27
N ASN A 47 -8.26 -7.94 -5.06
CA ASN A 47 -9.25 -7.61 -6.10
C ASN A 47 -8.74 -7.64 -7.55
N GLU A 48 -7.58 -8.21 -7.84
CA GLU A 48 -7.09 -8.30 -9.24
C GLU A 48 -7.81 -9.37 -10.08
N GLU A 49 -8.48 -10.36 -9.47
CA GLU A 49 -9.28 -11.36 -10.22
C GLU A 49 -10.76 -10.97 -10.41
N LEU A 50 -11.29 -9.98 -9.69
CA LEU A 50 -12.73 -9.67 -9.75
C LEU A 50 -13.17 -8.93 -11.02
N THR A 51 -12.25 -8.34 -11.77
CA THR A 51 -12.52 -7.80 -13.12
C THR A 51 -12.53 -8.86 -14.23
N ALA A 52 -12.08 -10.09 -13.95
CA ALA A 52 -11.89 -11.13 -14.96
C ALA A 52 -13.11 -12.05 -15.15
N VAL A 53 -14.10 -12.04 -14.25
CA VAL A 53 -15.18 -13.04 -14.21
C VAL A 53 -16.23 -12.92 -15.34
N ILE A 54 -16.02 -12.00 -16.31
CA ILE A 54 -16.85 -11.89 -17.54
C ILE A 54 -16.11 -12.50 -18.76
N ALA A 55 -14.91 -13.07 -18.59
CA ALA A 55 -14.12 -13.66 -19.66
C ALA A 55 -13.44 -14.97 -19.22
N GLU A 56 -14.20 -16.04 -19.03
CA GLU A 56 -13.65 -17.39 -18.90
C GLU A 56 -13.56 -18.06 -20.28
N ASP A 57 -12.34 -18.30 -20.78
CA ASP A 57 -11.93 -19.64 -21.25
C ASP A 57 -10.40 -19.71 -21.57
N HIS A 58 -9.77 -20.79 -21.07
CA HIS A 58 -8.37 -21.24 -21.25
C HIS A 58 -7.23 -20.53 -20.50
N ALA A 59 -6.91 -21.08 -19.33
CA ALA A 59 -5.61 -20.98 -18.65
C ALA A 59 -4.74 -22.22 -18.96
N ASP A 60 -3.45 -22.02 -19.21
CA ASP A 60 -2.40 -22.97 -18.78
C ASP A 60 -1.04 -22.25 -18.65
N GLY A 61 -0.31 -22.52 -17.56
CA GLY A 61 1.12 -22.19 -17.41
C GLY A 61 1.55 -21.17 -16.33
N MET A 62 1.38 -21.51 -15.04
CA MET A 62 2.31 -21.12 -13.96
C MET A 62 3.55 -22.06 -14.08
N GLU A 63 4.81 -21.77 -13.70
CA GLU A 63 5.34 -21.26 -12.43
C GLU A 63 6.90 -21.19 -12.47
N GLU A 64 7.51 -20.75 -11.36
CA GLU A 64 8.93 -20.89 -10.93
C GLU A 64 9.92 -19.76 -11.36
N ILE A 65 10.75 -19.11 -10.50
CA ILE A 65 11.50 -19.52 -9.30
C ILE A 65 11.76 -18.30 -8.38
N ILE A 66 11.63 -18.47 -7.06
CA ILE A 66 12.15 -17.59 -5.99
C ILE A 66 13.19 -18.39 -5.20
N THR A 67 14.43 -17.91 -5.16
CA THR A 67 15.55 -18.16 -4.21
C THR A 67 16.76 -17.43 -4.82
N ASP A 68 17.71 -16.77 -4.16
CA ASP A 68 18.16 -16.77 -2.78
C ASP A 68 19.12 -15.57 -2.55
N GLU A 69 19.45 -15.38 -1.27
CA GLU A 69 20.72 -14.89 -0.74
C GLU A 69 21.21 -13.43 -0.81
N VAL A 70 22.06 -13.21 0.19
CA VAL A 70 22.39 -12.04 1.01
C VAL A 70 23.91 -12.01 1.08
N LEU A 71 24.56 -10.84 1.13
CA LEU A 71 25.67 -10.66 2.08
C LEU A 71 25.94 -9.18 2.38
N LEU A 72 25.83 -8.86 3.66
CA LEU A 72 26.47 -7.74 4.34
C LEU A 72 27.85 -8.21 4.81
N THR A 73 28.81 -7.29 4.88
CA THR A 73 29.89 -7.37 5.87
C THR A 73 30.14 -5.99 6.46
N GLU A 74 30.06 -5.94 7.80
CA GLU A 74 30.41 -4.84 8.69
C GLU A 74 31.92 -4.77 8.94
N GLN A 75 32.43 -3.59 9.30
CA GLN A 75 33.47 -3.47 10.33
C GLN A 75 33.47 -2.05 10.96
N GLU A 76 33.42 -2.01 12.29
CA GLU A 76 33.49 -0.82 13.15
C GLU A 76 34.93 -0.28 13.29
N GLY A 77 35.04 1.04 13.54
CA GLY A 77 36.04 1.60 14.46
C GLY A 77 37.11 2.52 13.85
N ILE A 78 36.91 3.84 14.00
CA ILE A 78 37.86 4.94 14.33
C ILE A 78 37.27 6.24 13.74
N LEU A 79 36.90 7.19 14.61
CA LEU A 79 36.51 8.55 14.24
C LEU A 79 37.73 9.38 13.77
N PRO A 80 37.63 10.10 12.63
CA PRO A 80 38.44 11.30 12.42
C PRO A 80 37.60 12.55 12.06
N GLU A 81 38.14 13.71 12.45
CA GLU A 81 37.55 15.05 12.62
C GLU A 81 36.99 15.79 11.38
N HIS A 82 36.43 15.13 10.37
CA HIS A 82 35.81 15.83 9.23
C HIS A 82 34.47 15.20 8.81
N ALA A 83 33.48 15.28 9.70
CA ALA A 83 32.14 14.69 9.54
C ALA A 83 31.02 15.70 9.19
N ASP A 84 31.33 16.93 8.77
CA ASP A 84 30.32 17.99 8.61
C ASP A 84 29.73 18.16 7.18
N GLU A 85 29.93 17.22 6.25
CA GLU A 85 29.36 17.31 4.89
C GLU A 85 28.43 16.15 4.49
N PHE A 86 27.91 15.37 5.45
CA PHE A 86 27.10 14.16 5.19
C PHE A 86 25.66 14.19 5.75
N GLU A 87 25.13 15.36 6.14
CA GLU A 87 23.78 15.45 6.74
C GLU A 87 22.64 15.26 5.71
N GLY A 88 22.77 15.80 4.50
CA GLY A 88 21.69 15.82 3.51
C GLY A 88 21.42 14.51 2.76
N VAL A 89 21.85 13.36 3.27
CA VAL A 89 21.50 12.01 2.75
C VAL A 89 20.72 11.22 3.79
N HIS A 90 20.83 11.60 5.07
CA HIS A 90 20.13 10.95 6.17
C HIS A 90 18.63 11.23 6.17
N GLU A 91 18.22 12.40 5.68
CA GLU A 91 16.82 12.86 5.72
C GLU A 91 15.90 12.08 4.77
N ASP A 92 16.41 11.71 3.58
CA ASP A 92 15.68 10.89 2.60
C ASP A 92 15.60 9.40 3.01
N LEU A 93 16.54 8.94 3.83
CA LEU A 93 16.55 7.59 4.41
C LEU A 93 15.62 7.48 5.63
N ALA A 94 15.41 8.56 6.37
CA ALA A 94 14.52 8.58 7.53
C ALA A 94 13.06 8.25 7.13
N LYS A 95 12.62 8.68 5.94
CA LYS A 95 11.28 8.36 5.40
C LYS A 95 11.14 6.94 4.83
N ALA A 96 12.25 6.27 4.47
CA ALA A 96 12.23 4.86 4.10
C ALA A 96 12.35 3.92 5.33
N ALA A 97 12.81 4.46 6.46
CA ALA A 97 13.05 3.76 7.72
C ALA A 97 11.88 3.86 8.72
N GLU A 98 10.69 4.28 8.27
CA GLU A 98 9.46 4.20 9.08
C GLU A 98 8.92 2.78 9.22
N ALA A 99 9.51 1.79 8.54
CA ALA A 99 9.39 0.39 8.93
C ALA A 99 10.46 0.09 9.99
N ALA A 100 10.04 -0.31 11.19
CA ALA A 100 10.94 -0.63 12.30
C ALA A 100 12.13 -1.48 11.81
N ASP A 101 13.34 -0.92 11.87
CA ASP A 101 14.55 -1.57 11.36
C ASP A 101 15.00 -2.68 12.33
N TYR A 102 14.30 -3.82 12.30
CA TYR A 102 14.59 -5.02 13.11
C TYR A 102 16.00 -5.58 12.85
N SER A 103 16.68 -5.13 11.79
CA SER A 103 18.07 -5.49 11.47
C SER A 103 19.05 -5.12 12.59
N ARG A 104 18.77 -4.03 13.32
CA ARG A 104 19.66 -3.48 14.35
C ARG A 104 19.48 -4.11 15.73
N LEU A 105 18.34 -4.74 15.99
CA LEU A 105 17.99 -5.31 17.29
C LEU A 105 18.71 -6.64 17.56
N ASP A 106 19.08 -6.91 18.82
CA ASP A 106 19.65 -8.19 19.23
C ASP A 106 18.57 -9.30 19.32
N ARG A 107 18.99 -10.57 19.39
CA ARG A 107 18.09 -11.74 19.45
C ARG A 107 17.09 -11.67 20.61
N ALA A 108 17.53 -11.18 21.79
CA ALA A 108 16.65 -10.97 22.94
C ALA A 108 15.65 -9.82 22.72
N GLU A 109 16.09 -8.74 22.07
CA GLU A 109 15.25 -7.59 21.73
C GLU A 109 14.23 -7.94 20.64
N LEU A 110 14.61 -8.78 19.67
CA LEU A 110 13.73 -9.32 18.63
C LEU A 110 12.63 -10.21 19.22
N LEU A 111 12.98 -11.04 20.21
CA LEU A 111 12.01 -11.83 20.96
C LEU A 111 11.03 -10.93 21.73
N GLN A 112 11.54 -9.88 22.38
CA GLN A 112 10.71 -8.93 23.10
C GLN A 112 9.83 -8.10 22.15
N ALA A 113 10.35 -7.72 20.99
CA ALA A 113 9.59 -7.06 19.94
C ALA A 113 8.44 -7.94 19.44
N LEU A 114 8.67 -9.24 19.21
CA LEU A 114 7.61 -10.18 18.84
C LEU A 114 6.54 -10.29 19.94
N LYS A 115 6.95 -10.44 21.21
CA LYS A 115 6.02 -10.47 22.35
C LYS A 115 5.18 -9.18 22.43
N ASN A 116 5.81 -8.02 22.23
CA ASN A 116 5.14 -6.73 22.24
C ASN A 116 4.18 -6.55 21.06
N LEU A 117 4.52 -7.05 19.86
CA LEU A 117 3.64 -7.01 18.70
C LEU A 117 2.39 -7.86 18.91
N ILE A 118 2.55 -9.08 19.42
CA ILE A 118 1.43 -9.97 19.73
C ILE A 118 0.49 -9.33 20.77
N ALA A 119 1.04 -8.56 21.72
CA ALA A 119 0.26 -7.93 22.78
C ALA A 119 -0.48 -6.65 22.35
N ASN A 120 0.10 -5.84 21.47
CA ASN A 120 -0.37 -4.47 21.20
C ASN A 120 -0.97 -4.26 19.80
N THR A 121 -0.75 -5.19 18.87
CA THR A 121 -1.16 -5.04 17.47
C THR A 121 -2.26 -6.04 17.12
N PRO A 122 -3.24 -5.68 16.27
CA PRO A 122 -4.21 -6.64 15.76
C PRO A 122 -3.54 -7.76 14.94
N ILE A 123 -3.96 -9.01 15.16
CA ILE A 123 -3.33 -10.22 14.56
C ILE A 123 -3.23 -10.16 13.02
N HIS A 124 -4.16 -9.48 12.34
CA HIS A 124 -4.16 -9.34 10.88
C HIS A 124 -3.04 -8.44 10.34
N GLN A 125 -2.43 -7.59 11.17
CA GLN A 125 -1.37 -6.64 10.75
C GLN A 125 0.04 -7.14 11.11
N ILE A 126 0.13 -8.17 11.96
CA ILE A 126 1.41 -8.70 12.47
C ILE A 126 2.15 -9.57 11.43
N GLY A 127 1.47 -10.01 10.36
CA GLY A 127 1.98 -10.93 9.34
C GLY A 127 3.42 -10.65 8.90
N ASP A 128 3.59 -9.50 8.26
CA ASP A 128 4.86 -9.11 7.63
C ASP A 128 5.95 -8.82 8.67
N GLU A 129 5.59 -8.19 9.79
CA GLU A 129 6.52 -7.84 10.87
C GLU A 129 7.02 -9.08 11.62
N ALA A 130 6.14 -10.06 11.91
CA ALA A 130 6.53 -11.30 12.56
C ALA A 130 7.43 -12.16 11.66
N ASP A 131 7.16 -12.19 10.35
CA ASP A 131 8.03 -12.89 9.39
C ASP A 131 9.39 -12.18 9.26
N LEU A 132 9.42 -10.84 9.24
CA LEU A 132 10.66 -10.06 9.27
C LEU A 132 11.47 -10.31 10.55
N ILE A 133 10.83 -10.32 11.72
CA ILE A 133 11.50 -10.63 13.00
C ILE A 133 12.06 -12.04 12.98
N LYS A 134 11.30 -13.03 12.49
CA LYS A 134 11.77 -14.40 12.35
C LYS A 134 12.98 -14.51 11.44
N ILE A 135 12.96 -13.87 10.27
CA ILE A 135 14.09 -13.87 9.33
C ILE A 135 15.33 -13.27 10.01
N ASN A 136 15.19 -12.12 10.68
CA ASN A 136 16.30 -11.46 11.35
C ASN A 136 16.83 -12.26 12.55
N PHE A 137 15.95 -12.88 13.34
CA PHE A 137 16.32 -13.72 14.48
C PHE A 137 17.18 -14.91 14.04
N TYR A 138 16.74 -15.67 13.03
CA TYR A 138 17.50 -16.82 12.53
C TYR A 138 18.77 -16.42 11.78
N LYS A 139 18.77 -15.27 11.09
CA LYS A 139 19.99 -14.71 10.48
C LYS A 139 21.05 -14.40 11.54
N LYS A 140 20.68 -13.74 12.64
CA LYS A 140 21.60 -13.46 13.75
C LYS A 140 22.02 -14.73 14.49
N TYR A 141 21.09 -15.67 14.69
CA TYR A 141 21.40 -16.98 15.26
C TYR A 141 22.43 -17.75 14.42
N LYS A 142 22.27 -17.76 13.08
CA LYS A 142 23.22 -18.39 12.16
C LYS A 142 24.62 -17.78 12.28
N ILE A 143 24.72 -16.44 12.30
CA ILE A 143 26.00 -15.73 12.45
C ILE A 143 26.68 -16.08 13.78
N GLU A 144 25.93 -16.05 14.88
CA GLU A 144 26.45 -16.37 16.22
C GLU A 144 26.91 -17.83 16.31
N ASN A 145 26.14 -18.76 15.73
CA ASN A 145 26.48 -20.17 15.71
C ASN A 145 27.72 -20.45 14.83
N GLU A 146 27.85 -19.76 13.69
CA GLU A 146 29.06 -19.80 12.86
C GLU A 146 30.28 -19.25 13.60
N ARG A 147 30.12 -18.20 14.41
CA ARG A 147 31.19 -17.65 15.26
C ARG A 147 31.61 -18.63 16.35
N ARG A 148 30.66 -19.31 17.00
CA ARG A 148 30.92 -20.37 17.98
C ARG A 148 31.63 -21.57 17.35
N ARG A 149 31.19 -22.00 16.17
CA ARG A 149 31.83 -23.06 15.39
C ARG A 149 33.28 -22.70 15.04
N LYS A 150 33.55 -21.46 14.62
CA LYS A 150 34.92 -20.99 14.34
C LYS A 150 35.81 -21.03 15.58
N LYS A 151 35.33 -20.53 16.73
CA LYS A 151 36.08 -20.60 18.01
C LYS A 151 36.39 -22.04 18.42
N PHE A 152 35.43 -22.95 18.29
CA PHE A 152 35.62 -24.37 18.63
C PHE A 152 36.71 -25.03 17.76
N ILE A 153 36.80 -24.66 16.48
CA ILE A 153 37.84 -25.13 15.57
C ILE A 153 39.21 -24.52 15.94
N GLU A 154 39.26 -23.25 16.30
CA GLU A 154 40.50 -22.56 16.74
C GLU A 154 41.05 -23.12 18.06
N GLU A 155 40.18 -23.54 18.98
CA GLU A 155 40.54 -24.18 20.26
C GLU A 155 40.97 -25.66 20.10
N GLY A 156 41.02 -26.17 18.86
CA GLY A 156 41.54 -27.50 18.54
C GLY A 156 40.48 -28.61 18.46
N GLY A 157 39.19 -28.26 18.45
CA GLY A 157 38.10 -29.20 18.21
C GLY A 157 38.01 -29.66 16.76
N ARG A 158 37.62 -30.91 16.51
CA ARG A 158 37.36 -31.41 15.15
C ARG A 158 35.99 -30.93 14.69
N MET A 159 35.87 -30.62 13.40
CA MET A 159 34.63 -30.10 12.80
C MET A 159 33.42 -31.03 12.99
N GLU A 160 33.65 -32.34 13.17
CA GLU A 160 32.64 -33.39 13.35
C GLU A 160 32.06 -33.45 14.78
N ASP A 161 32.75 -32.87 15.76
CA ASP A 161 32.35 -32.94 17.18
C ASP A 161 31.50 -31.73 17.63
N PHE A 162 31.38 -30.68 16.80
CA PHE A 162 30.62 -29.48 17.15
C PHE A 162 29.12 -29.75 17.15
N HIS A 163 28.51 -29.73 18.33
CA HIS A 163 27.06 -29.73 18.51
C HIS A 163 26.62 -28.35 18.99
N PRO A 164 25.71 -27.66 18.28
CA PRO A 164 25.09 -26.44 18.79
C PRO A 164 24.36 -26.78 20.10
N GLU A 165 24.74 -26.15 21.21
CA GLU A 165 23.96 -26.25 22.45
C GLU A 165 22.56 -25.64 22.24
N GLU A 166 21.54 -26.23 22.88
CA GLU A 166 20.18 -25.70 22.86
C GLU A 166 20.17 -24.28 23.42
N ASP A 167 19.93 -23.28 22.56
CA ASP A 167 19.83 -21.88 22.97
C ASP A 167 18.45 -21.65 23.61
N PRO A 168 18.37 -21.28 24.90
CA PRO A 168 17.09 -21.02 25.56
C PRO A 168 16.26 -19.96 24.84
N LEU A 169 16.91 -18.98 24.19
CA LEU A 169 16.23 -17.93 23.44
C LEU A 169 15.59 -18.47 22.16
N GLU A 170 16.16 -19.50 21.53
CA GLU A 170 15.57 -20.15 20.35
C GLU A 170 14.33 -20.96 20.74
N ALA A 171 14.38 -21.65 21.88
CA ALA A 171 13.23 -22.38 22.43
C ALA A 171 12.07 -21.42 22.77
N GLU A 172 12.36 -20.31 23.47
CA GLU A 172 11.36 -19.28 23.76
C GLU A 172 10.80 -18.65 22.47
N PHE A 173 11.64 -18.37 21.49
CA PHE A 173 11.20 -17.81 20.21
C PHE A 173 10.26 -18.76 19.47
N LYS A 174 10.58 -20.06 19.41
CA LYS A 174 9.72 -21.08 18.80
C LYS A 174 8.37 -21.16 19.50
N GLU A 175 8.35 -21.12 20.83
CA GLU A 175 7.13 -21.16 21.62
C GLU A 175 6.25 -19.94 21.37
N VAL A 176 6.80 -18.72 21.44
CA VAL A 176 6.05 -17.48 21.14
C VAL A 176 5.55 -17.47 19.70
N PHE A 177 6.36 -17.93 18.74
CA PHE A 177 5.96 -17.99 17.34
C PHE A 177 4.89 -19.06 17.08
N HIS A 178 4.89 -20.16 17.83
CA HIS A 178 3.82 -21.15 17.82
C HIS A 178 2.51 -20.54 18.31
N GLN A 179 2.54 -19.84 19.46
CA GLN A 179 1.37 -19.14 20.00
C GLN A 179 0.82 -18.10 18.99
N TYR A 180 1.70 -17.34 18.34
CA TYR A 180 1.30 -16.43 17.26
C TYR A 180 0.61 -17.16 16.10
N ARG A 181 1.16 -18.30 15.66
CA ARG A 181 0.56 -19.12 14.59
C ARG A 181 -0.81 -19.66 14.97
N GLU A 182 -0.98 -20.12 16.21
CA GLU A 182 -2.27 -20.58 16.72
C GLU A 182 -3.28 -19.44 16.78
N LEU A 183 -2.91 -18.29 17.34
CA LEU A 183 -3.76 -17.09 17.38
C LEU A 183 -4.17 -16.64 15.97
N ARG A 184 -3.24 -16.66 15.01
CA ARG A 184 -3.52 -16.34 13.60
C ARG A 184 -4.43 -17.38 12.94
N ALA A 185 -4.21 -18.66 13.19
CA ALA A 185 -5.07 -19.73 12.68
C ALA A 185 -6.49 -19.63 13.25
N ASP A 186 -6.63 -19.33 14.54
CA ASP A 186 -7.90 -19.11 15.21
C ASP A 186 -8.63 -17.87 14.69
N TYR A 187 -7.91 -16.76 14.48
CA TYR A 187 -8.46 -15.55 13.86
C TYR A 187 -8.98 -15.85 12.45
N ASN A 188 -8.17 -16.49 11.61
CA ASN A 188 -8.57 -16.86 10.25
C ASN A 188 -9.77 -17.82 10.24
N ARG A 189 -9.81 -18.78 11.18
CA ARG A 189 -10.95 -19.70 11.34
C ARG A 189 -12.23 -18.95 11.71
N LYS A 190 -12.18 -18.02 12.67
CA LYS A 190 -13.34 -17.18 13.03
C LYS A 190 -13.82 -16.32 11.87
N GLN A 191 -12.89 -15.73 11.10
CA GLN A 191 -13.23 -14.95 9.92
C GLN A 191 -13.86 -15.80 8.81
N GLU A 192 -13.40 -17.03 8.63
CA GLU A 192 -14.02 -17.95 7.68
C GLU A 192 -15.40 -18.41 8.17
N GLU A 193 -15.56 -18.72 9.46
CA GLU A 193 -16.87 -19.03 10.07
C GLU A 193 -17.88 -17.88 9.86
N GLU A 194 -17.47 -16.63 10.11
CA GLU A 194 -18.29 -15.44 9.87
C GLU A 194 -18.70 -15.30 8.39
N LYS A 195 -17.77 -15.53 7.45
CA LYS A 195 -18.08 -15.54 6.01
C LYS A 195 -19.07 -16.65 5.66
N GLN A 196 -18.93 -17.84 6.24
CA GLN A 196 -19.85 -18.96 6.03
C GLN A 196 -21.24 -18.69 6.62
N GLU A 197 -21.33 -18.01 7.76
CA GLU A 197 -22.59 -17.53 8.33
C GLU A 197 -23.26 -16.48 7.44
N ASN A 198 -22.48 -15.52 6.94
CA ASN A 198 -22.95 -14.53 5.97
C ASN A 198 -23.47 -15.19 4.68
N LEU A 199 -22.78 -16.23 4.20
CA LEU A 199 -23.20 -17.00 3.03
C LEU A 199 -24.55 -17.68 3.27
N LYS A 200 -24.72 -18.35 4.42
CA LYS A 200 -26.00 -18.97 4.82
C LYS A 200 -27.12 -17.94 4.92
N ALA A 201 -26.85 -16.78 5.53
CA ALA A 201 -27.82 -15.69 5.66
C ALA A 201 -28.24 -15.15 4.28
N LYS A 202 -27.29 -15.00 3.34
CA LYS A 202 -27.60 -14.58 1.96
C LYS A 202 -28.43 -15.64 1.21
N TYR A 203 -28.12 -16.93 1.33
CA TYR A 203 -28.98 -17.98 0.76
C TYR A 203 -30.38 -18.02 1.40
N GLN A 204 -30.49 -17.77 2.70
CA GLN A 204 -31.78 -17.68 3.36
C GLN A 204 -32.63 -16.54 2.79
N ILE A 205 -32.04 -15.38 2.53
CA ILE A 205 -32.74 -14.26 1.87
C ILE A 205 -33.24 -14.67 0.48
N ILE A 206 -32.46 -15.43 -0.28
CA ILE A 206 -32.87 -15.91 -1.61
C ILE A 206 -34.11 -16.82 -1.49
N GLU A 207 -34.12 -17.76 -0.54
CA GLU A 207 -35.29 -18.60 -0.30
C GLU A 207 -36.49 -17.78 0.20
N GLU A 208 -36.28 -16.78 1.06
CA GLU A 208 -37.34 -15.84 1.49
C GLU A 208 -37.92 -15.08 0.28
N ILE A 209 -37.09 -14.58 -0.65
CA ILE A 209 -37.55 -13.93 -1.90
C ILE A 209 -38.38 -14.91 -2.76
N LYS A 210 -37.94 -16.16 -2.87
CA LYS A 210 -38.64 -17.20 -3.62
C LYS A 210 -39.99 -17.57 -2.98
N GLU A 211 -40.08 -17.58 -1.66
CA GLU A 211 -41.35 -17.77 -0.96
C GLU A 211 -42.32 -16.61 -1.22
N LEU A 212 -41.84 -15.36 -1.27
CA LEU A 212 -42.69 -14.19 -1.54
C LEU A 212 -43.46 -14.31 -2.87
N VAL A 213 -42.84 -14.91 -3.88
CA VAL A 213 -43.47 -15.15 -5.20
C VAL A 213 -44.63 -16.14 -5.09
N ASN A 214 -44.62 -17.04 -4.10
CA ASN A 214 -45.61 -18.09 -3.91
C ASN A 214 -46.74 -17.72 -2.92
N ARG A 215 -46.63 -16.60 -2.19
CA ARG A 215 -47.65 -16.16 -1.22
C ARG A 215 -48.78 -15.39 -1.90
N SER A 216 -50.03 -15.67 -1.52
CA SER A 216 -51.24 -14.99 -2.02
C SER A 216 -51.58 -13.75 -1.19
N GLU A 217 -50.58 -12.90 -0.90
CA GLU A 217 -50.75 -11.68 -0.10
C GLU A 217 -50.93 -10.44 -0.99
N SER A 218 -51.24 -9.29 -0.38
CA SER A 218 -51.38 -8.04 -1.12
C SER A 218 -50.04 -7.60 -1.73
N ILE A 219 -50.06 -7.14 -2.99
CA ILE A 219 -48.86 -6.77 -3.77
C ILE A 219 -47.99 -5.71 -3.06
N ASN A 220 -48.61 -4.80 -2.29
CA ASN A 220 -47.86 -3.76 -1.56
C ASN A 220 -47.08 -4.33 -0.37
N ALA A 221 -47.62 -5.35 0.32
CA ALA A 221 -46.96 -5.98 1.46
C ALA A 221 -45.75 -6.81 0.99
N THR A 222 -45.93 -7.63 -0.05
CA THR A 222 -44.84 -8.44 -0.62
C THR A 222 -43.70 -7.57 -1.16
N PHE A 223 -44.01 -6.38 -1.68
CA PHE A 223 -43.00 -5.41 -2.12
C PHE A 223 -42.23 -4.75 -0.97
N GLN A 224 -42.90 -4.42 0.15
CA GLN A 224 -42.22 -3.91 1.34
C GLN A 224 -41.30 -4.97 1.96
N GLU A 225 -41.76 -6.22 2.03
CA GLU A 225 -40.93 -7.34 2.49
C GLU A 225 -39.71 -7.52 1.58
N PHE A 226 -39.90 -7.48 0.26
CA PHE A 226 -38.79 -7.54 -0.69
C PHE A 226 -37.77 -6.41 -0.50
N ARG A 227 -38.22 -5.17 -0.26
CA ARG A 227 -37.34 -4.02 0.04
C ARG A 227 -36.51 -4.25 1.31
N GLU A 228 -37.11 -4.80 2.36
CA GLU A 228 -36.39 -5.15 3.59
C GLU A 228 -35.41 -6.31 3.36
N LEU A 229 -35.76 -7.30 2.54
CA LEU A 229 -34.84 -8.38 2.13
C LEU A 229 -33.64 -7.84 1.35
N GLN A 230 -33.85 -6.90 0.42
CA GLN A 230 -32.76 -6.23 -0.29
C GLN A 230 -31.86 -5.42 0.66
N LYS A 231 -32.46 -4.73 1.63
CA LYS A 231 -31.70 -3.98 2.64
C LYS A 231 -30.88 -4.92 3.53
N ARG A 232 -31.46 -6.04 3.95
CA ARG A 232 -30.78 -7.08 4.70
C ARG A 232 -29.64 -7.68 3.89
N TRP A 233 -29.85 -7.95 2.60
CA TRP A 233 -28.83 -8.45 1.68
C TRP A 233 -27.61 -7.53 1.63
N ARG A 234 -27.82 -6.23 1.50
CA ARG A 234 -26.75 -5.21 1.48
C ARG A 234 -26.05 -5.05 2.82
N SER A 235 -26.76 -5.27 3.92
CA SER A 235 -26.18 -5.18 5.27
C SER A 235 -25.32 -6.39 5.65
N ILE A 236 -25.46 -7.52 4.95
CA ILE A 236 -24.65 -8.72 5.21
C ILE A 236 -23.28 -8.54 4.58
N GLY A 237 -22.25 -8.74 5.41
CA GLY A 237 -20.85 -8.57 5.06
C GLY A 237 -20.28 -9.56 4.02
N PRO A 238 -18.95 -9.70 3.99
CA PRO A 238 -18.27 -10.51 2.98
C PRO A 238 -18.63 -11.99 3.12
N VAL A 239 -18.59 -12.69 1.99
CA VAL A 239 -18.83 -14.13 1.86
C VAL A 239 -17.61 -14.82 1.25
N PRO A 240 -17.51 -16.17 1.30
CA PRO A 240 -16.40 -16.90 0.71
C PRO A 240 -16.31 -16.62 -0.79
N GLN A 241 -15.12 -16.27 -1.28
CA GLN A 241 -14.90 -15.85 -2.67
C GLN A 241 -15.39 -16.89 -3.69
N GLN A 242 -15.23 -18.17 -3.37
CA GLN A 242 -15.63 -19.30 -4.21
C GLN A 242 -17.13 -19.29 -4.55
N ASN A 243 -17.99 -18.73 -3.69
CA ASN A 243 -19.44 -18.75 -3.87
C ASN A 243 -20.02 -17.41 -4.34
N VAL A 244 -19.20 -16.36 -4.48
CA VAL A 244 -19.69 -14.99 -4.80
C VAL A 244 -20.40 -14.92 -6.16
N LYS A 245 -19.91 -15.65 -7.17
CA LYS A 245 -20.48 -15.67 -8.53
C LYS A 245 -21.86 -16.32 -8.52
N ASP A 246 -21.92 -17.59 -8.13
CA ASP A 246 -23.14 -18.39 -8.06
C ASP A 246 -24.21 -17.74 -7.17
N LEU A 247 -23.81 -17.23 -6.00
CA LEU A 247 -24.71 -16.57 -5.06
C LEU A 247 -25.41 -15.36 -5.69
N TRP A 248 -24.68 -14.57 -6.46
CA TRP A 248 -25.20 -13.36 -7.09
C TRP A 248 -26.04 -13.65 -8.33
N GLU A 249 -25.63 -14.62 -9.15
CA GLU A 249 -26.44 -15.09 -10.28
C GLU A 249 -27.79 -15.62 -9.79
N THR A 250 -27.77 -16.42 -8.72
CA THR A 250 -28.97 -16.98 -8.08
C THR A 250 -29.85 -15.86 -7.51
N TYR A 251 -29.27 -14.93 -6.76
CA TYR A 251 -30.00 -13.77 -6.22
C TYR A 251 -30.66 -12.94 -7.32
N ASN A 252 -29.91 -12.58 -8.37
CA ASN A 252 -30.45 -11.79 -9.48
C ASN A 252 -31.56 -12.52 -10.22
N HIS A 253 -31.40 -13.82 -10.45
CA HIS A 253 -32.46 -14.62 -11.07
C HIS A 253 -33.76 -14.53 -10.26
N HIS A 254 -33.70 -14.70 -8.94
CA HIS A 254 -34.88 -14.60 -8.09
C HIS A 254 -35.45 -13.19 -7.98
N VAL A 255 -34.59 -12.17 -8.02
CA VAL A 255 -35.01 -10.77 -8.13
C VAL A 255 -35.75 -10.52 -9.43
N GLU A 256 -35.25 -11.01 -10.57
CA GLU A 256 -35.92 -10.88 -11.87
C GLU A 256 -37.27 -11.60 -11.87
N VAL A 257 -37.33 -12.84 -11.35
CA VAL A 257 -38.58 -13.60 -11.20
C VAL A 257 -39.59 -12.85 -10.33
N PHE A 258 -39.16 -12.21 -9.25
CA PHE A 258 -40.02 -11.40 -8.40
C PHE A 258 -40.58 -10.16 -9.14
N TYR A 259 -39.73 -9.46 -9.90
CA TYR A 259 -40.17 -8.33 -10.73
C TYR A 259 -41.12 -8.75 -11.86
N ASP A 260 -40.99 -9.98 -12.37
CA ASP A 260 -41.93 -10.55 -13.34
C ASP A 260 -43.26 -10.97 -12.71
N TYR A 261 -43.25 -11.43 -11.45
CA TYR A 261 -44.46 -11.72 -10.68
C TYR A 261 -45.30 -10.46 -10.41
N ILE A 262 -44.65 -9.33 -10.07
CA ILE A 262 -45.31 -8.05 -9.76
C ILE A 262 -45.93 -7.34 -10.98
N LYS A 263 -45.81 -7.92 -12.19
CA LYS A 263 -46.33 -7.38 -13.46
C LYS A 263 -47.83 -7.00 -13.46
N LEU A 264 -48.59 -7.38 -12.43
CA LEU A 264 -49.99 -6.98 -12.21
C LEU A 264 -50.17 -5.51 -11.77
N ASN A 265 -49.16 -4.85 -11.18
CA ASN A 265 -49.16 -3.42 -10.82
C ASN A 265 -48.02 -2.67 -11.56
N LYS A 266 -48.31 -2.20 -12.77
CA LYS A 266 -47.36 -1.56 -13.69
C LYS A 266 -46.62 -0.35 -13.10
N GLU A 267 -47.28 0.46 -12.27
CA GLU A 267 -46.75 1.76 -11.83
C GLU A 267 -45.59 1.67 -10.81
N LEU A 268 -45.64 0.73 -9.86
CA LEU A 268 -44.59 0.60 -8.84
C LEU A 268 -43.28 0.04 -9.41
N ARG A 269 -43.41 -0.92 -10.34
CA ARG A 269 -42.27 -1.50 -11.07
C ARG A 269 -41.60 -0.47 -11.97
N ASP A 270 -42.40 0.29 -12.72
CA ASP A 270 -41.87 1.32 -13.63
C ASP A 270 -41.18 2.44 -12.85
N LEU A 271 -41.70 2.81 -11.67
CA LEU A 271 -41.05 3.77 -10.76
C LEU A 271 -39.69 3.27 -10.26
N ASP A 272 -39.61 2.00 -9.86
CA ASP A 272 -38.36 1.37 -9.39
C ASP A 272 -37.32 1.25 -10.51
N PHE A 273 -37.75 0.82 -11.69
CA PHE A 273 -36.88 0.78 -12.86
C PHE A 273 -36.37 2.15 -13.23
N LYS A 274 -37.21 3.19 -13.12
CA LYS A 274 -36.79 4.57 -13.32
C LYS A 274 -35.77 5.02 -12.28
N LYS A 275 -35.97 4.71 -11.00
CA LYS A 275 -34.99 5.01 -9.93
C LYS A 275 -33.67 4.27 -10.14
N ASN A 276 -33.71 2.98 -10.43
CA ASN A 276 -32.50 2.19 -10.72
C ASN A 276 -31.77 2.75 -11.94
N LEU A 277 -32.52 3.13 -12.98
CA LEU A 277 -31.99 3.78 -14.19
C LEU A 277 -31.29 5.09 -13.85
N GLU A 278 -31.93 5.98 -13.09
CA GLU A 278 -31.34 7.25 -12.62
C GLU A 278 -30.07 7.00 -11.79
N THR A 279 -30.07 6.02 -10.88
CA THR A 279 -28.88 5.62 -10.11
C THR A 279 -27.77 5.12 -11.02
N LYS A 280 -28.04 4.22 -11.98
CA LYS A 280 -27.01 3.72 -12.90
C LYS A 280 -26.49 4.78 -13.84
N ILE A 281 -27.31 5.74 -14.25
CA ILE A 281 -26.86 6.92 -15.02
C ILE A 281 -25.91 7.76 -14.15
N SER A 282 -26.28 8.05 -12.91
CA SER A 282 -25.41 8.78 -11.97
C SER A 282 -24.10 8.05 -11.70
N LEU A 283 -24.10 6.71 -11.63
CA LEU A 283 -22.87 5.91 -11.53
C LEU A 283 -21.98 6.05 -12.77
N CYS A 284 -22.57 6.07 -13.97
CA CYS A 284 -21.82 6.34 -15.20
C CYS A 284 -21.22 7.75 -15.20
N GLU A 285 -21.97 8.77 -14.77
CA GLU A 285 -21.48 10.15 -14.69
C GLU A 285 -20.33 10.28 -13.68
N ARG A 286 -20.49 9.71 -12.48
CA ARG A 286 -19.41 9.65 -11.48
C ARG A 286 -18.19 8.89 -12.01
N ALA A 287 -18.39 7.81 -12.76
CA ALA A 287 -17.28 7.08 -13.39
C ALA A 287 -16.58 7.92 -14.47
N GLU A 288 -17.31 8.72 -15.24
CA GLU A 288 -16.73 9.63 -16.25
C GLU A 288 -15.89 10.73 -15.59
N GLU A 289 -16.32 11.25 -14.44
CA GLU A 289 -15.54 12.21 -13.65
C GLU A 289 -14.17 11.64 -13.23
N LEU A 290 -14.09 10.33 -12.96
CA LEU A 290 -12.82 9.67 -12.62
C LEU A 290 -11.79 9.70 -13.76
N LEU A 291 -12.21 9.91 -15.01
CA LEU A 291 -11.27 10.11 -16.13
C LEU A 291 -10.51 11.43 -15.99
N LEU A 292 -11.08 12.41 -15.30
CA LEU A 292 -10.46 13.72 -15.05
C LEU A 292 -9.60 13.74 -13.79
N GLU A 293 -9.78 12.76 -12.89
CA GLU A 293 -8.97 12.66 -11.67
C GLU A 293 -7.49 12.43 -12.05
N PRO A 294 -6.55 13.24 -11.52
CA PRO A 294 -5.13 13.09 -11.85
C PRO A 294 -4.50 11.88 -11.15
N ASP A 295 -4.95 11.57 -9.93
CA ASP A 295 -4.47 10.47 -9.11
C ASP A 295 -5.08 9.13 -9.58
N VAL A 296 -4.25 8.35 -10.28
CA VAL A 296 -4.65 7.08 -10.89
C VAL A 296 -5.00 6.00 -9.84
N PRO A 297 -4.19 5.77 -8.79
CA PRO A 297 -4.57 4.89 -7.68
C PRO A 297 -5.90 5.27 -7.03
N LYS A 298 -6.12 6.56 -6.74
CA LYS A 298 -7.38 7.02 -6.13
C LYS A 298 -8.57 6.81 -7.06
N ALA A 299 -8.42 7.13 -8.34
CA ALA A 299 -9.46 6.91 -9.34
C ALA A 299 -9.86 5.43 -9.44
N PHE A 300 -8.89 4.51 -9.40
CA PHE A 300 -9.16 3.08 -9.43
C PHE A 300 -9.88 2.59 -8.17
N ARG A 301 -9.51 3.08 -6.98
CA ARG A 301 -10.22 2.74 -5.73
C ARG A 301 -11.69 3.16 -5.78
N ILE A 302 -11.97 4.40 -6.22
CA ILE A 302 -13.35 4.88 -6.34
C ILE A 302 -14.11 4.08 -7.41
N LEU A 303 -13.44 3.67 -8.50
CA LEU A 303 -14.06 2.80 -9.49
C LEU A 303 -14.51 1.45 -8.90
N GLN A 304 -13.75 0.86 -7.98
CA GLN A 304 -14.15 -0.37 -7.30
C GLN A 304 -15.42 -0.16 -6.46
N GLU A 305 -15.51 0.96 -5.74
CA GLU A 305 -16.72 1.33 -4.98
C GLU A 305 -17.93 1.51 -5.92
N LEU A 306 -17.75 2.13 -7.10
CA LEU A 306 -18.80 2.26 -8.10
C LEU A 306 -19.26 0.92 -8.67
N HIS A 307 -18.36 -0.06 -8.81
CA HIS A 307 -18.73 -1.42 -9.23
C HIS A 307 -19.59 -2.14 -8.18
N GLU A 308 -19.28 -1.95 -6.90
CA GLU A 308 -20.09 -2.46 -5.79
C GLU A 308 -21.48 -1.82 -5.78
N GLU A 309 -21.56 -0.49 -5.89
CA GLU A 309 -22.84 0.24 -6.00
C GLU A 309 -23.65 -0.19 -7.24
N TRP A 310 -23.00 -0.44 -8.37
CA TRP A 310 -23.65 -0.94 -9.58
C TRP A 310 -24.26 -2.33 -9.38
N ARG A 311 -23.56 -3.20 -8.64
CA ARG A 311 -23.98 -4.56 -8.31
C ARG A 311 -25.20 -4.58 -7.38
N ASP A 312 -25.25 -3.64 -6.44
CA ASP A 312 -26.35 -3.47 -5.49
C ASP A 312 -27.58 -2.78 -6.09
N THR A 313 -27.40 -2.11 -7.22
CA THR A 313 -28.47 -1.46 -7.97
C THR A 313 -29.22 -2.50 -8.81
N GLY A 314 -30.54 -2.56 -8.60
CA GLY A 314 -31.42 -3.53 -9.24
C GLY A 314 -31.54 -3.40 -10.77
N PRO A 315 -32.39 -4.23 -11.41
CA PRO A 315 -32.58 -4.23 -12.84
C PRO A 315 -33.15 -2.90 -13.36
N VAL A 316 -32.83 -2.59 -14.62
CA VAL A 316 -33.28 -1.41 -15.36
C VAL A 316 -34.20 -1.83 -16.52
N PRO A 317 -34.93 -0.89 -17.16
CA PRO A 317 -35.73 -1.21 -18.34
C PRO A 317 -34.91 -1.90 -19.42
N HIS A 318 -35.49 -2.91 -20.07
CA HIS A 318 -34.81 -3.70 -21.10
C HIS A 318 -34.21 -2.84 -22.21
N GLU A 319 -34.93 -1.79 -22.64
CA GLU A 319 -34.49 -0.86 -23.70
C GLU A 319 -33.17 -0.15 -23.37
N MET A 320 -32.94 0.20 -22.10
CA MET A 320 -31.75 0.96 -21.67
C MET A 320 -30.65 0.07 -21.06
N ARG A 321 -30.92 -1.22 -20.86
CA ARG A 321 -30.01 -2.14 -20.15
C ARG A 321 -28.65 -2.24 -20.84
N GLU A 322 -28.65 -2.49 -22.14
CA GLU A 322 -27.41 -2.65 -22.92
C GLU A 322 -26.66 -1.33 -23.06
N GLU A 323 -27.36 -0.23 -23.32
CA GLU A 323 -26.73 1.09 -23.51
C GLU A 323 -25.95 1.52 -22.27
N ILE A 324 -26.57 1.44 -21.10
CA ILE A 324 -25.95 1.89 -19.85
C ILE A 324 -24.84 0.93 -19.42
N TRP A 325 -25.05 -0.38 -19.62
CA TRP A 325 -23.99 -1.35 -19.38
C TRP A 325 -22.77 -1.09 -20.26
N ASN A 326 -22.97 -0.85 -21.55
CA ASN A 326 -21.89 -0.55 -22.48
C ASN A 326 -21.17 0.75 -22.12
N ARG A 327 -21.92 1.81 -21.74
CA ARG A 327 -21.35 3.08 -21.26
C ARG A 327 -20.46 2.85 -20.04
N PHE A 328 -20.97 2.18 -19.00
CA PHE A 328 -20.22 1.89 -17.78
C PHE A 328 -18.98 1.02 -18.05
N LYS A 329 -19.13 -0.02 -18.87
CA LYS A 329 -18.04 -0.91 -19.28
C LYS A 329 -16.94 -0.17 -20.05
N GLU A 330 -17.30 0.75 -20.94
CA GLU A 330 -16.33 1.53 -21.71
C GLU A 330 -15.49 2.43 -20.80
N ILE A 331 -16.13 3.14 -19.87
CA ILE A 331 -15.46 4.00 -18.89
C ILE A 331 -14.52 3.18 -17.99
N THR A 332 -15.03 2.06 -17.47
CA THR A 332 -14.27 1.09 -16.67
C THR A 332 -13.02 0.63 -17.42
N SER A 333 -13.16 0.25 -18.69
CA SER A 333 -12.03 -0.19 -19.51
C SER A 333 -10.99 0.91 -19.69
N LYS A 334 -11.40 2.18 -19.84
CA LYS A 334 -10.49 3.32 -19.97
C LYS A 334 -9.70 3.56 -18.68
N ILE A 335 -10.36 3.53 -17.52
CA ILE A 335 -9.71 3.71 -16.21
C ILE A 335 -8.75 2.56 -15.91
N ASN A 336 -9.16 1.32 -16.17
CA ASN A 336 -8.30 0.14 -15.97
C ASN A 336 -7.06 0.18 -16.86
N LYS A 337 -7.22 0.60 -18.12
CA LYS A 337 -6.09 0.83 -19.04
C LYS A 337 -5.13 1.88 -18.50
N ARG A 338 -5.64 3.04 -18.06
CA ARG A 338 -4.83 4.11 -17.45
C ARG A 338 -4.10 3.64 -16.19
N HIS A 339 -4.77 2.83 -15.36
CA HIS A 339 -4.17 2.21 -14.18
C HIS A 339 -3.01 1.29 -14.55
N HIS A 340 -3.21 0.39 -15.52
CA HIS A 340 -2.17 -0.51 -15.99
C HIS A 340 -0.96 0.26 -16.54
N GLU A 341 -1.19 1.23 -17.43
CA GLU A 341 -0.14 2.06 -18.03
C GLU A 341 0.65 2.85 -16.98
N TYR A 342 -0.02 3.34 -15.93
CA TYR A 342 0.64 4.04 -14.82
C TYR A 342 1.65 3.15 -14.09
N TYR A 343 1.24 1.94 -13.69
CA TYR A 343 2.12 1.00 -12.98
C TYR A 343 3.19 0.39 -13.87
N GLU A 344 2.90 0.15 -15.15
CA GLU A 344 3.89 -0.28 -16.13
C GLU A 344 4.98 0.79 -16.33
N SER A 345 4.57 2.06 -16.47
CA SER A 345 5.48 3.20 -16.56
C SER A 345 6.33 3.33 -15.28
N LEU A 346 5.71 3.23 -14.11
CA LEU A 346 6.40 3.28 -12.81
C LEU A 346 7.45 2.16 -12.69
N LYS A 347 7.08 0.92 -13.08
CA LYS A 347 7.99 -0.22 -13.10
C LYS A 347 9.15 0.00 -14.07
N SER A 348 8.87 0.49 -15.27
CA SER A 348 9.90 0.83 -16.27
C SER A 348 10.86 1.91 -15.75
N GLN A 349 10.34 2.95 -15.10
CA GLN A 349 11.16 3.99 -14.46
C GLN A 349 12.04 3.41 -13.35
N GLN A 350 11.50 2.55 -12.49
CA GLN A 350 12.29 1.90 -11.43
C GLN A 350 13.42 1.02 -12.00
N VAL A 351 13.15 0.27 -13.09
CA VAL A 351 14.19 -0.52 -13.78
C VAL A 351 15.28 0.38 -14.36
N LYS A 352 14.92 1.48 -15.04
CA LYS A 352 15.90 2.47 -15.53
C LYS A 352 16.71 3.09 -14.39
N ASN A 353 16.07 3.40 -13.26
CA ASN A 353 16.74 3.91 -12.07
C ASN A 353 17.74 2.88 -11.51
N LEU A 354 17.39 1.59 -11.51
CA LEU A 354 18.28 0.51 -11.09
C LEU A 354 19.50 0.40 -12.01
N GLU A 355 19.31 0.47 -13.33
CA GLU A 355 20.41 0.47 -14.31
C GLU A 355 21.34 1.66 -14.10
N GLN A 356 20.79 2.87 -13.94
CA GLN A 356 21.58 4.08 -13.67
C GLN A 356 22.35 3.98 -12.35
N LYS A 357 21.70 3.51 -11.27
CA LYS A 357 22.35 3.30 -9.97
C LYS A 357 23.43 2.22 -10.04
N THR A 358 23.24 1.19 -10.84
CA THR A 358 24.25 0.15 -11.08
C THR A 358 25.48 0.73 -11.79
N ALA A 359 25.29 1.54 -12.83
CA ALA A 359 26.39 2.23 -13.50
C ALA A 359 27.15 3.19 -12.56
N LEU A 360 26.46 3.84 -11.61
CA LEU A 360 27.14 4.66 -10.58
C LEU A 360 27.97 3.80 -9.61
N CYS A 361 27.45 2.63 -9.20
CA CYS A 361 28.20 1.68 -8.37
C CYS A 361 29.47 1.23 -9.07
N GLU A 362 29.37 0.79 -10.33
CA GLU A 362 30.52 0.32 -11.11
C GLU A 362 31.59 1.41 -11.26
N LYS A 363 31.19 2.65 -11.53
CA LYS A 363 32.13 3.79 -11.60
C LYS A 363 32.78 4.08 -10.24
N ALA A 364 32.01 4.04 -9.15
CA ALA A 364 32.54 4.26 -7.81
C ALA A 364 33.54 3.15 -7.42
N GLU A 365 33.23 1.90 -7.74
CA GLU A 365 34.10 0.74 -7.54
C GLU A 365 35.38 0.83 -8.36
N GLU A 366 35.29 1.26 -9.63
CA GLU A 366 36.47 1.49 -10.49
C GLU A 366 37.38 2.58 -9.91
N ILE A 367 36.80 3.69 -9.45
CA ILE A 367 37.57 4.77 -8.82
C ILE A 367 38.21 4.28 -7.51
N ALA A 368 37.48 3.55 -6.67
CA ALA A 368 37.99 3.00 -5.41
C ALA A 368 39.12 1.99 -5.64
N ALA A 369 38.99 1.14 -6.67
CA ALA A 369 39.97 0.11 -7.02
C ALA A 369 41.23 0.66 -7.71
N SER A 370 41.16 1.87 -8.27
CA SER A 370 42.29 2.45 -9.00
C SER A 370 43.51 2.70 -8.11
N GLY A 371 44.70 2.32 -8.61
CA GLY A 371 45.97 2.54 -7.92
C GLY A 371 46.41 4.00 -8.00
N ILE A 372 45.89 4.84 -7.10
CA ILE A 372 46.18 6.27 -7.05
C ILE A 372 47.46 6.51 -6.23
N SER A 373 48.47 7.13 -6.86
CA SER A 373 49.77 7.35 -6.23
C SER A 373 50.10 8.83 -6.01
N THR A 374 49.35 9.76 -6.63
CA THR A 374 49.64 11.20 -6.53
C THR A 374 48.50 11.98 -5.86
N MET A 375 48.86 13.03 -5.13
CA MET A 375 47.89 13.91 -4.46
C MET A 375 46.93 14.59 -5.45
N LYS A 376 47.41 14.96 -6.64
CA LYS A 376 46.59 15.58 -7.70
C LYS A 376 45.56 14.61 -8.26
N GLU A 377 45.89 13.32 -8.38
CA GLU A 377 44.94 12.29 -8.80
C GLU A 377 43.90 12.03 -7.71
N TRP A 378 44.29 12.00 -6.42
CA TRP A 378 43.36 11.90 -5.30
C TRP A 378 42.31 13.02 -5.32
N GLU A 379 42.74 14.27 -5.55
CA GLU A 379 41.84 15.42 -5.62
C GLU A 379 40.92 15.39 -6.86
N LYS A 380 41.41 14.81 -7.97
CA LYS A 380 40.58 14.58 -9.16
C LYS A 380 39.51 13.53 -8.88
N ARG A 381 39.90 12.37 -8.35
CA ARG A 381 38.98 11.26 -8.05
C ARG A 381 38.00 11.58 -6.93
N TYR A 382 38.39 12.43 -5.98
CA TYR A 382 37.49 12.97 -4.96
C TYR A 382 36.33 13.74 -5.59
N ARG A 383 36.61 14.64 -6.53
CA ARG A 383 35.58 15.39 -7.27
C ARG A 383 34.68 14.45 -8.08
N GLU A 384 35.24 13.45 -8.74
CA GLU A 384 34.46 12.44 -9.47
C GLU A 384 33.51 11.67 -8.54
N ILE A 385 33.97 11.24 -7.35
CA ILE A 385 33.10 10.56 -6.37
C ILE A 385 32.00 11.48 -5.85
N LEU A 386 32.31 12.75 -5.56
CA LEU A 386 31.30 13.73 -5.16
C LEU A 386 30.23 13.94 -6.24
N GLU A 387 30.64 14.04 -7.52
CA GLU A 387 29.70 14.12 -8.64
C GLU A 387 28.81 12.88 -8.72
N LEU A 388 29.36 11.67 -8.55
CA LEU A 388 28.55 10.44 -8.51
C LEU A 388 27.54 10.45 -7.36
N GLN A 389 27.91 10.96 -6.18
CA GLN A 389 26.99 11.11 -5.06
C GLN A 389 25.87 12.11 -5.34
N GLN A 390 26.17 13.23 -6.01
CA GLN A 390 25.14 14.19 -6.40
C GLN A 390 24.17 13.58 -7.43
N VAL A 391 24.69 12.89 -8.45
CA VAL A 391 23.86 12.20 -9.44
C VAL A 391 23.00 11.11 -8.77
N TRP A 392 23.56 10.37 -7.80
CA TRP A 392 22.81 9.37 -7.05
C TRP A 392 21.54 9.94 -6.40
N LYS A 393 21.62 11.13 -5.79
CA LYS A 393 20.46 11.80 -5.16
C LYS A 393 19.39 12.20 -6.15
N THR A 394 19.76 12.47 -7.40
CA THR A 394 18.80 12.86 -8.44
C THR A 394 18.06 11.66 -9.05
N ILE A 395 18.56 10.44 -8.85
CA ILE A 395 17.93 9.22 -9.37
C ILE A 395 16.89 8.71 -8.37
N GLY A 396 15.66 8.52 -8.85
CA GLY A 396 14.55 7.99 -8.07
C GLY A 396 14.78 6.56 -7.56
N PHE A 397 13.76 5.99 -6.92
CA PHE A 397 13.87 4.66 -6.31
C PHE A 397 14.03 3.55 -7.36
N ALA A 398 14.82 2.54 -7.00
CA ALA A 398 14.89 1.27 -7.72
C ALA A 398 13.76 0.33 -7.23
N PRO A 399 13.53 -0.83 -7.88
CA PRO A 399 12.53 -1.78 -7.41
C PRO A 399 12.79 -2.18 -5.95
N ARG A 400 11.72 -2.32 -5.15
CA ARG A 400 11.80 -2.55 -3.69
C ARG A 400 12.80 -3.64 -3.30
N LYS A 401 12.85 -4.75 -4.05
CA LYS A 401 13.75 -5.89 -3.80
C LYS A 401 15.24 -5.55 -3.91
N GLU A 402 15.60 -4.66 -4.84
CA GLU A 402 17.00 -4.33 -5.17
C GLU A 402 17.47 -3.02 -4.56
N ASN A 403 16.54 -2.14 -4.16
CA ASN A 403 16.85 -0.80 -3.68
C ASN A 403 17.82 -0.79 -2.48
N GLN A 404 17.68 -1.75 -1.56
CA GLN A 404 18.60 -1.87 -0.42
C GLN A 404 19.98 -2.41 -0.83
N LYS A 405 20.03 -3.40 -1.72
CA LYS A 405 21.28 -4.01 -2.20
C LYS A 405 22.12 -2.98 -2.95
N ILE A 406 21.50 -2.24 -3.87
CA ILE A 406 22.21 -1.26 -4.70
C ILE A 406 22.75 -0.09 -3.86
N TYR A 407 22.00 0.34 -2.85
CA TYR A 407 22.45 1.36 -1.90
C TYR A 407 23.66 0.90 -1.09
N GLN A 408 23.61 -0.32 -0.53
CA GLN A 408 24.72 -0.88 0.24
C GLN A 408 25.99 -1.02 -0.63
N ARG A 409 25.83 -1.46 -1.89
CA ARG A 409 26.92 -1.55 -2.86
C ARG A 409 27.59 -0.19 -3.12
N PHE A 410 26.79 0.83 -3.43
CA PHE A 410 27.30 2.19 -3.67
C PHE A 410 28.02 2.75 -2.44
N ARG A 411 27.41 2.61 -1.26
CA ARG A 411 27.97 3.09 0.01
C ARG A 411 29.31 2.41 0.31
N ALA A 412 29.39 1.08 0.17
CA ALA A 412 30.61 0.33 0.41
C ALA A 412 31.76 0.80 -0.50
N ALA A 413 31.48 1.09 -1.77
CA ALA A 413 32.46 1.62 -2.72
C ALA A 413 32.97 3.02 -2.32
N CYS A 414 32.05 3.92 -1.92
CA CYS A 414 32.43 5.24 -1.40
C CYS A 414 33.27 5.12 -0.12
N ASP A 415 32.84 4.28 0.83
CA ASP A 415 33.53 4.09 2.11
C ASP A 415 34.95 3.54 1.93
N ASP A 416 35.15 2.59 0.99
CA ASP A 416 36.48 2.10 0.62
C ASP A 416 37.38 3.20 0.05
N PHE A 417 36.86 4.01 -0.89
CA PHE A 417 37.61 5.13 -1.46
C PHE A 417 38.06 6.13 -0.37
N PHE A 418 37.17 6.53 0.52
CA PHE A 418 37.48 7.48 1.58
C PHE A 418 38.44 6.91 2.62
N ARG A 419 38.33 5.61 2.96
CA ARG A 419 39.30 4.92 3.82
C ARG A 419 40.70 4.97 3.22
N ARG A 420 40.87 4.57 1.95
CA ARG A 420 42.16 4.58 1.26
C ARG A 420 42.75 5.98 1.14
N ARG A 421 41.92 6.99 0.85
CA ARG A 421 42.35 8.39 0.82
C ARG A 421 42.93 8.81 2.17
N ARG A 422 42.21 8.54 3.28
CA ARG A 422 42.69 8.87 4.64
C ARG A 422 44.04 8.21 4.94
N GLU A 423 44.18 6.92 4.65
CA GLU A 423 45.44 6.19 4.85
C GLU A 423 46.60 6.79 4.05
N PHE A 424 46.37 7.19 2.79
CA PHE A 424 47.38 7.82 1.95
C PHE A 424 47.88 9.14 2.53
N PHE A 425 46.95 10.04 2.91
CA PHE A 425 47.32 11.35 3.48
C PHE A 425 47.95 11.23 4.88
N GLN A 426 47.55 10.23 5.66
CA GLN A 426 48.18 9.93 6.95
C GLN A 426 49.64 9.49 6.77
N LYS A 427 49.91 8.53 5.87
CA LYS A 427 51.28 8.08 5.55
C LYS A 427 52.17 9.22 5.04
N MET A 428 51.65 10.04 4.13
CA MET A 428 52.37 11.22 3.63
C MET A 428 52.74 12.21 4.74
N LYS A 429 51.85 12.42 5.72
CA LYS A 429 52.10 13.31 6.85
C LYS A 429 53.15 12.73 7.80
N GLU A 430 53.11 11.42 8.05
CA GLU A 430 54.11 10.70 8.86
C GLU A 430 55.50 10.74 8.20
N GLU A 431 55.60 10.54 6.89
CA GLU A 431 56.85 10.66 6.13
C GLU A 431 57.43 12.07 6.17
N GLN A 432 56.59 13.11 6.00
CA GLN A 432 57.03 14.50 6.13
C GLN A 432 57.52 14.80 7.54
N HIS A 433 56.84 14.29 8.57
CA HIS A 433 57.26 14.47 9.95
C HIS A 433 58.60 13.80 10.25
N ASN A 434 58.79 12.55 9.81
CA ASN A 434 60.04 11.81 9.99
C ASN A 434 61.22 12.46 9.25
N ASN A 435 61.00 13.00 8.05
CA ASN A 435 62.03 13.71 7.28
C ASN A 435 62.44 15.06 7.89
N LEU A 436 61.61 15.66 8.74
CA LEU A 436 61.93 16.90 9.46
C LEU A 436 62.65 16.64 10.80
N GLN A 437 62.69 15.38 11.26
CA GLN A 437 63.36 14.96 12.51
C GLN A 437 64.78 14.40 12.28
N LEU A 438 65.14 14.13 11.02
CA LEU A 438 66.48 13.78 10.54
C LEU A 438 67.22 15.04 10.07
#